data_AF-A0A0G1ZDS9-F1
#
_entry.id   AF-A0A0G1ZDS9-F1
#
_cell.length_a   1.000
_cell.length_b   1.000
_cell.length_c   1.000
_cell.angle_alpha   90.00
_cell.angle_beta   90.00
_cell.angle_gamma   90.00
#
_symmetry.space_group_name_H-M   'P 1'
#
loop_
_entity.id
_entity.type
_entity.pdbx_description
1 polymer ?
#
loop_
_entity_poly.entity_id
_entity_poly.type
_entity_poly.pdbx_seq_one_letter_code
_entity_poly.pdbx_strand_id
1 'polypeptide(L)'
;MNTKLRVLMISGDPMVLEGGSAVSGRLSVYGKFCEHLDVLVCTRTAVGERSLGNLHMHGVVCTSILGFYRAIIVGEGMPKPDLVTAQDPFFLGTVGLFIARHHRIPLEIQIHTDLYDPEFIRFNIRNRFRSFLARFIIARAGQVRVVSNRIKKNLSEQKFAEGIHISVVPVPVTLTSLPTMSRRGVGERLRVLTVSRLTAEKDLFLALDAFALLHKERPESTFVIVGDGPLRYSLEAYAERCGISSFVIFVGAQKDVTPYYHDANVYLSTARYEGYGLSLVEAALCGLPIVSTDVGVARELGPSALVPRDAQKIAQALTAPFSSPHVPHSLVCTVEESARQIAENWSTLPPPPTTPRARTPLWFLVKYVASGGMATAVNLSFLYILTEFFSIWYVFSAGLAYAAAFIVSFTLQKFWTFHNGTLTRVRSQFALYVTLGTFNVFLNTSLIYLIVESTGVHYLVAQIGIGLLIALWSLFFYRILFANP
;
A
#
# COMPACT_ATOMS: atom_id res chain seq x y z
N MET A 1 16.22 -31.27 10.84
CA MET A 1 14.76 -31.24 10.57
C MET A 1 14.34 -29.79 10.56
N ASN A 2 13.92 -29.24 9.41
CA ASN A 2 13.48 -27.86 9.33
C ASN A 2 12.10 -27.78 10.01
N THR A 3 12.03 -27.18 11.19
CA THR A 3 10.78 -27.00 11.94
C THR A 3 9.84 -26.13 11.09
N LYS A 4 8.71 -26.68 10.67
CA LYS A 4 7.69 -25.90 9.97
C LYS A 4 7.11 -24.88 10.95
N LEU A 5 6.86 -23.66 10.48
CA LEU A 5 6.39 -22.53 11.31
C LEU A 5 4.86 -22.43 11.29
N ARG A 6 4.29 -21.89 12.37
CA ARG A 6 2.91 -21.37 12.39
C ARG A 6 2.93 -19.91 11.98
N VAL A 7 2.22 -19.59 10.90
CA VAL A 7 2.28 -18.27 10.27
C VAL A 7 0.90 -17.63 10.27
N LEU A 8 0.82 -16.37 10.72
CA LEU A 8 -0.36 -15.53 10.55
C LEU A 8 -0.13 -14.54 9.41
N MET A 9 -0.86 -14.69 8.32
CA MET A 9 -0.88 -13.77 7.20
C MET A 9 -2.05 -12.79 7.32
N ILE A 10 -1.80 -11.51 7.06
CA ILE A 10 -2.83 -10.47 7.01
C ILE A 10 -3.01 -10.04 5.57
N SER A 11 -4.21 -10.28 5.05
CA SER A 11 -4.57 -10.03 3.66
C SER A 11 -5.71 -9.02 3.54
N GLY A 12 -5.71 -8.26 2.46
CA GLY A 12 -6.81 -7.37 2.08
C GLY A 12 -7.60 -7.86 0.87
N ASP A 13 -7.29 -9.06 0.37
CA ASP A 13 -7.89 -9.61 -0.85
C ASP A 13 -9.06 -10.53 -0.50
N PRO A 14 -10.32 -10.15 -0.77
CA PRO A 14 -11.48 -10.99 -0.46
C PRO A 14 -11.49 -12.30 -1.26
N MET A 15 -10.80 -12.37 -2.41
CA MET A 15 -10.73 -13.59 -3.22
C MET A 15 -10.03 -14.75 -2.48
N VAL A 16 -9.28 -14.47 -1.42
CA VAL A 16 -8.72 -15.49 -0.52
C VAL A 16 -9.82 -16.43 0.00
N LEU A 17 -10.99 -15.88 0.32
CA LEU A 17 -12.11 -16.63 0.90
C LEU A 17 -12.96 -17.33 -0.16
N GLU A 18 -12.82 -16.97 -1.44
CA GLU A 18 -13.54 -17.59 -2.55
C GLU A 18 -12.93 -18.94 -2.92
N GLY A 19 -13.75 -20.00 -2.86
CA GLY A 19 -13.34 -21.34 -3.26
C GLY A 19 -12.95 -21.43 -4.74
N GLY A 20 -11.78 -21.99 -5.03
CA GLY A 20 -11.31 -22.18 -6.41
C GLY A 20 -10.69 -20.92 -7.04
N SER A 21 -10.55 -19.82 -6.30
CA SER A 21 -9.83 -18.64 -6.80
C SER A 21 -8.33 -18.93 -6.95
N ALA A 22 -7.67 -18.25 -7.90
CA ALA A 22 -6.22 -18.37 -8.07
C ALA A 22 -5.44 -17.93 -6.81
N VAL A 23 -5.98 -17.00 -6.04
CA VAL A 23 -5.38 -16.53 -4.77
C VAL A 23 -5.46 -17.61 -3.69
N SER A 24 -6.64 -18.23 -3.53
CA SER A 24 -6.85 -19.33 -2.58
C SER A 24 -6.00 -20.56 -2.95
N GLY A 25 -5.87 -20.85 -4.24
CA GLY A 25 -4.98 -21.91 -4.75
C GLY A 25 -3.51 -21.68 -4.37
N ARG A 26 -2.99 -20.46 -4.56
CA ARG A 26 -1.62 -20.10 -4.17
C ARG A 26 -1.39 -20.23 -2.66
N LEU A 27 -2.32 -19.76 -1.84
CA LEU A 27 -2.21 -19.90 -0.38
C LEU A 27 -2.25 -21.36 0.08
N SER A 28 -3.00 -22.21 -0.62
CA SER A 28 -3.01 -23.66 -0.36
C SER A 28 -1.64 -24.29 -0.63
N VAL A 29 -0.90 -23.81 -1.64
CA VAL A 29 0.50 -24.22 -1.88
C VAL A 29 1.41 -23.72 -0.76
N TYR A 30 1.22 -22.48 -0.30
CA TYR A 30 2.02 -21.89 0.78
C TYR A 30 1.84 -22.69 2.09
N GLY A 31 0.59 -23.08 2.39
CA GLY A 31 0.24 -23.90 3.55
C GLY A 31 1.04 -25.21 3.63
N LYS A 32 1.41 -25.83 2.49
CA LYS A 32 2.21 -27.07 2.48
C LYS A 32 3.58 -26.92 3.18
N PHE A 33 4.13 -25.70 3.19
CA PHE A 33 5.43 -25.38 3.78
C PHE A 33 5.32 -24.84 5.22
N CYS A 34 4.11 -24.64 5.73
CA CYS A 34 3.84 -24.25 7.11
C CYS A 34 3.38 -25.46 7.94
N GLU A 35 3.53 -25.37 9.26
CA GLU A 35 2.82 -26.26 10.18
C GLU A 35 1.33 -25.88 10.14
N HIS A 36 1.09 -24.57 10.26
CA HIS A 36 -0.23 -23.96 10.25
C HIS A 36 -0.15 -22.60 9.56
N LEU A 37 -1.11 -22.28 8.69
CA LEU A 37 -1.21 -21.00 8.01
C LEU A 37 -2.59 -20.38 8.28
N ASP A 38 -2.62 -19.41 9.18
CA ASP A 38 -3.80 -18.58 9.42
C ASP A 38 -3.76 -17.36 8.49
N VAL A 39 -4.90 -17.00 7.92
CA VAL A 39 -5.05 -15.81 7.07
C VAL A 39 -6.18 -14.95 7.59
N LEU A 40 -5.83 -13.82 8.20
CA LEU A 40 -6.77 -12.79 8.60
C LEU A 40 -7.07 -11.88 7.40
N VAL A 41 -8.26 -12.02 6.82
CA VAL A 41 -8.68 -11.30 5.62
C VAL A 41 -9.51 -10.08 6.01
N CYS A 42 -8.91 -8.90 5.92
CA CYS A 42 -9.57 -7.62 6.19
C CYS A 42 -10.36 -7.17 4.95
N THR A 43 -11.69 -7.32 4.99
CA THR A 43 -12.57 -7.08 3.83
C THR A 43 -13.57 -5.95 4.09
N ARG A 44 -14.26 -5.49 3.04
CA ARG A 44 -15.35 -4.51 3.17
C ARG A 44 -16.71 -5.13 3.45
N THR A 45 -16.87 -6.40 3.10
CA THR A 45 -18.13 -7.17 3.22
C THR A 45 -17.95 -8.29 4.23
N ALA A 46 -19.04 -8.71 4.88
CA ALA A 46 -18.98 -9.88 5.75
C ALA A 46 -18.68 -11.11 4.90
N VAL A 47 -17.57 -11.77 5.20
CA VAL A 47 -17.17 -13.00 4.54
C VAL A 47 -16.82 -13.99 5.64
N GLY A 48 -17.37 -15.20 5.57
CA GLY A 48 -17.26 -16.22 6.62
C GLY A 48 -15.84 -16.77 6.78
N GLU A 49 -15.71 -17.79 7.63
CA GLU A 49 -14.46 -18.52 7.82
C GLU A 49 -14.39 -19.71 6.85
N ARG A 50 -13.18 -20.07 6.43
CA ARG A 50 -12.93 -21.23 5.57
C ARG A 50 -11.63 -21.89 5.95
N SER A 51 -11.60 -23.22 5.91
CA SER A 51 -10.38 -24.00 6.21
C SER A 51 -10.15 -25.07 5.16
N LEU A 52 -8.87 -25.33 4.85
CA LEU A 52 -8.39 -26.31 3.88
C LEU A 52 -7.13 -26.97 4.44
N GLY A 53 -7.26 -28.13 5.07
CA GLY A 53 -6.13 -28.80 5.71
C GLY A 53 -5.55 -27.93 6.83
N ASN A 54 -4.31 -27.47 6.66
CA ASN A 54 -3.62 -26.59 7.62
C ASN A 54 -3.69 -25.09 7.26
N LEU A 55 -4.48 -24.72 6.25
CA LEU A 55 -4.79 -23.34 5.90
C LEU A 55 -6.15 -22.95 6.51
N HIS A 56 -6.16 -21.91 7.33
CA HIS A 56 -7.37 -21.34 7.92
C HIS A 56 -7.50 -19.88 7.50
N MET A 57 -8.68 -19.46 7.08
CA MET A 57 -8.94 -18.13 6.53
C MET A 57 -10.13 -17.51 7.25
N HIS A 58 -9.92 -16.33 7.83
CA HIS A 58 -10.86 -15.66 8.71
C HIS A 58 -11.18 -14.27 8.17
N GLY A 59 -12.42 -14.07 7.72
CA GLY A 59 -12.88 -12.77 7.24
C GLY A 59 -13.21 -11.82 8.40
N VAL A 60 -12.70 -10.59 8.34
CA VAL A 60 -13.05 -9.51 9.27
C VAL A 60 -13.42 -8.26 8.50
N VAL A 61 -14.60 -7.72 8.79
CA VAL A 61 -15.10 -6.49 8.18
C VAL A 61 -14.34 -5.29 8.74
N CYS A 62 -13.61 -4.60 7.87
CA CYS A 62 -12.70 -3.50 8.16
C CYS A 62 -13.09 -2.23 7.38
N THR A 63 -14.34 -1.77 7.52
CA THR A 63 -14.83 -0.53 6.89
C THR A 63 -14.73 0.71 7.77
N SER A 64 -14.41 0.53 9.06
CA SER A 64 -14.36 1.60 10.07
C SER A 64 -13.18 1.41 11.02
N ILE A 65 -12.94 2.41 11.88
CA ILE A 65 -11.91 2.31 12.92
C ILE A 65 -12.22 1.20 13.93
N LEU A 66 -13.50 0.89 14.18
CA LEU A 66 -13.88 -0.26 15.00
C LEU A 66 -13.50 -1.57 14.29
N GLY A 67 -13.66 -1.64 12.97
CA GLY A 67 -13.20 -2.78 12.17
C GLY A 67 -11.69 -3.00 12.26
N PHE A 68 -10.90 -1.91 12.28
CA PHE A 68 -9.46 -1.97 12.53
C PHE A 68 -9.13 -2.62 13.89
N TYR A 69 -9.77 -2.16 14.97
CA TYR A 69 -9.55 -2.76 16.30
C TYR A 69 -10.06 -4.20 16.36
N ARG A 70 -11.17 -4.52 15.71
CA ARG A 70 -11.70 -5.89 15.61
C ARG A 70 -10.69 -6.82 14.94
N ALA A 71 -10.03 -6.40 13.86
CA ALA A 71 -8.99 -7.19 13.22
C ALA A 71 -7.83 -7.50 14.18
N ILE A 72 -7.40 -6.52 14.98
CA ILE A 72 -6.36 -6.74 16.00
C ILE A 72 -6.84 -7.74 17.06
N ILE A 73 -8.05 -7.55 17.62
CA ILE A 73 -8.59 -8.43 18.67
C ILE A 73 -8.73 -9.87 18.16
N VAL A 74 -9.26 -10.06 16.96
CA VAL A 74 -9.41 -11.38 16.34
C VAL A 74 -8.03 -12.01 16.11
N GLY A 75 -7.08 -11.27 15.55
CA GLY A 75 -5.72 -11.79 15.32
C GLY A 75 -4.92 -12.05 16.60
N GLU A 76 -5.13 -11.29 17.67
CA GLU A 76 -4.52 -11.54 18.99
C GLU A 76 -5.11 -12.77 19.68
N GLY A 77 -6.40 -13.05 19.46
CA GLY A 77 -7.12 -14.20 20.01
C GLY A 77 -6.91 -15.54 19.29
N MET A 78 -6.27 -15.52 18.11
CA MET A 78 -5.87 -16.73 17.38
C MET A 78 -4.75 -17.50 18.10
N PRO A 79 -4.56 -18.80 17.81
CA PRO A 79 -3.41 -19.55 18.30
C PRO A 79 -2.10 -18.80 18.02
N LYS A 80 -1.22 -18.73 19.03
CA LYS A 80 0.01 -17.92 18.94
C LYS A 80 0.85 -18.36 17.72
N PRO A 81 1.06 -17.47 16.73
CA PRO A 81 1.91 -17.78 15.60
C PRO A 81 3.39 -17.56 15.94
N ASP A 82 4.28 -18.13 15.14
CA ASP A 82 5.73 -17.92 15.22
C ASP A 82 6.17 -16.70 14.39
N LEU A 83 5.34 -16.29 13.41
CA LEU A 83 5.56 -15.15 12.52
C LEU A 83 4.24 -14.49 12.13
N VAL A 84 4.23 -13.16 12.03
CA VAL A 84 3.18 -12.40 11.32
C VAL A 84 3.72 -11.87 9.99
N THR A 85 2.96 -12.00 8.90
CA THR A 85 3.28 -11.41 7.60
C THR A 85 2.11 -10.58 7.09
N ALA A 86 2.36 -9.37 6.57
CA ALA A 86 1.32 -8.47 6.08
C ALA A 86 1.55 -8.04 4.63
N GLN A 87 0.49 -8.03 3.82
CA GLN A 87 0.56 -7.78 2.37
C GLN A 87 0.80 -6.31 1.96
N ASP A 88 0.78 -5.38 2.90
CA ASP A 88 1.11 -3.98 2.65
C ASP A 88 1.79 -3.30 3.87
N PRO A 89 2.54 -2.20 3.65
CA PRO A 89 3.13 -1.40 4.73
C PRO A 89 2.19 -0.31 5.27
N PHE A 90 0.86 -0.44 5.09
CA PHE A 90 -0.14 0.55 5.45
C PHE A 90 -1.08 -0.01 6.53
N PHE A 91 -2.32 -0.30 6.16
CA PHE A 91 -3.37 -0.76 7.06
C PHE A 91 -3.06 -2.16 7.59
N LEU A 92 -2.79 -3.11 6.69
CA LEU A 92 -2.53 -4.50 7.06
C LEU A 92 -1.22 -4.60 7.84
N GLY A 93 -0.19 -3.86 7.40
CA GLY A 93 1.08 -3.78 8.12
C GLY A 93 0.93 -3.20 9.53
N THR A 94 0.02 -2.25 9.73
CA THR A 94 -0.29 -1.71 11.06
C THR A 94 -0.96 -2.76 11.94
N VAL A 95 -1.99 -3.47 11.43
CA VAL A 95 -2.64 -4.57 12.16
C VAL A 95 -1.61 -5.63 12.55
N GLY A 96 -0.77 -6.05 11.61
CA GLY A 96 0.27 -7.06 11.85
C GLY A 96 1.32 -6.62 12.86
N LEU A 97 1.66 -5.33 12.87
CA LEU A 97 2.57 -4.76 13.84
C LEU A 97 2.03 -4.80 15.27
N PHE A 98 0.72 -4.61 15.47
CA PHE A 98 0.11 -4.75 16.81
C PHE A 98 0.13 -6.21 17.27
N ILE A 99 -0.32 -7.13 16.41
CA ILE A 99 -0.37 -8.57 16.74
C ILE A 99 1.03 -9.13 17.00
N ALA A 100 2.01 -8.80 16.16
CA ALA A 100 3.40 -9.23 16.33
C ALA A 100 3.99 -8.72 17.66
N ARG A 101 3.67 -7.48 18.07
CA ARG A 101 4.10 -6.93 19.36
C ARG A 101 3.41 -7.57 20.56
N HIS A 102 2.12 -7.88 20.44
CA HIS A 102 1.37 -8.57 21.49
C HIS A 102 2.06 -9.90 21.83
N HIS A 103 2.36 -10.69 20.81
CA HIS A 103 2.95 -12.03 20.94
C HIS A 103 4.48 -12.06 21.06
N ARG A 104 5.15 -10.91 20.86
CA ARG A 104 6.62 -10.76 20.83
C ARG A 104 7.28 -11.68 19.79
N ILE A 105 6.80 -11.59 18.56
CA ILE A 105 7.22 -12.41 17.42
C ILE A 105 7.64 -11.50 16.24
N PRO A 106 8.42 -12.01 15.27
CA PRO A 106 8.81 -11.23 14.10
C PRO A 106 7.61 -10.80 13.23
N LEU A 107 7.79 -9.69 12.51
CA LEU A 107 6.87 -9.17 11.51
C LEU A 107 7.57 -9.08 10.15
N GLU A 108 6.99 -9.68 9.13
CA GLU A 108 7.36 -9.48 7.74
C GLU A 108 6.37 -8.52 7.05
N ILE A 109 6.88 -7.56 6.30
CA ILE A 109 6.08 -6.66 5.46
C ILE A 109 6.34 -6.97 3.99
N GLN A 110 5.26 -7.11 3.20
CA GLN A 110 5.34 -7.37 1.77
C GLN A 110 5.14 -6.07 0.98
N ILE A 111 5.95 -5.86 -0.06
CA ILE A 111 5.87 -4.68 -0.93
C ILE A 111 5.78 -5.13 -2.39
N HIS A 112 4.63 -4.85 -3.00
CA HIS A 112 4.31 -5.20 -4.40
C HIS A 112 4.32 -3.99 -5.36
N THR A 113 4.63 -2.80 -4.86
CA THR A 113 4.72 -1.57 -5.65
C THR A 113 5.92 -0.78 -5.16
N ASP A 114 6.65 -0.16 -6.08
CA ASP A 114 7.79 0.68 -5.71
C ASP A 114 7.33 2.01 -5.09
N LEU A 115 7.23 2.03 -3.76
CA LEU A 115 6.77 3.19 -3.00
C LEU A 115 7.77 4.35 -2.99
N TYR A 116 9.01 4.09 -3.38
CA TYR A 116 10.10 5.07 -3.37
C TYR A 116 10.58 5.44 -4.78
N ASP A 117 9.88 4.96 -5.81
CA ASP A 117 10.04 5.44 -7.18
C ASP A 117 9.60 6.91 -7.28
N PRO A 118 10.39 7.79 -7.92
CA PRO A 118 10.04 9.21 -8.08
C PRO A 118 8.71 9.44 -8.80
N GLU A 119 8.37 8.63 -9.81
CA GLU A 119 7.09 8.73 -10.53
C GLU A 119 5.93 8.34 -9.61
N PHE A 120 6.10 7.31 -8.77
CA PHE A 120 5.07 6.95 -7.77
C PHE A 120 4.77 8.11 -6.82
N ILE A 121 5.81 8.74 -6.26
CA ILE A 121 5.69 9.84 -5.29
C ILE A 121 5.11 11.10 -5.93
N ARG A 122 5.49 11.41 -7.18
CA ARG A 122 5.02 12.60 -7.91
C ARG A 122 3.61 12.44 -8.47
N PHE A 123 3.16 11.20 -8.67
CA PHE A 123 1.87 10.91 -9.29
C PHE A 123 0.69 11.61 -8.60
N ASN A 124 0.64 11.61 -7.26
CA ASN A 124 -0.30 12.43 -6.50
C ASN A 124 0.14 12.60 -5.02
N ILE A 125 -0.47 13.59 -4.35
CA ILE A 125 -0.16 13.90 -2.94
C ILE A 125 -0.45 12.73 -1.98
N ARG A 126 -1.45 11.90 -2.30
CA ARG A 126 -1.80 10.71 -1.51
C ARG A 126 -0.68 9.67 -1.54
N ASN A 127 -0.01 9.48 -2.68
CA ASN A 127 1.13 8.58 -2.80
C ASN A 127 2.33 9.09 -2.00
N ARG A 128 2.61 10.40 -2.02
CA ARG A 128 3.62 11.00 -1.13
C ARG A 128 3.34 10.71 0.35
N PHE A 129 2.09 10.89 0.77
CA PHE A 129 1.67 10.55 2.14
C PHE A 129 1.81 9.05 2.44
N ARG A 130 1.45 8.18 1.49
CA ARG A 130 1.65 6.73 1.61
C ARG A 130 3.13 6.37 1.80
N SER A 131 4.04 6.87 0.97
CA SER A 131 5.48 6.61 1.12
C SER A 131 6.03 7.06 2.48
N PHE A 132 5.50 8.18 3.01
CA PHE A 132 5.80 8.66 4.34
C PHE A 132 5.26 7.73 5.45
N LEU A 133 4.01 7.27 5.35
CA LEU A 133 3.42 6.35 6.33
C LEU A 133 4.14 4.98 6.33
N ALA A 134 4.43 4.45 5.14
CA ALA A 134 5.11 3.18 4.96
C ALA A 134 6.45 3.13 5.68
N ARG A 135 7.21 4.24 5.69
CA ARG A 135 8.49 4.36 6.42
C ARG A 135 8.36 3.91 7.88
N PHE A 136 7.29 4.30 8.58
CA PHE A 136 7.14 4.00 10.00
C PHE A 136 6.90 2.51 10.26
N ILE A 137 6.12 1.87 9.40
CA ILE A 137 5.77 0.45 9.51
C ILE A 137 6.97 -0.41 9.08
N ILE A 138 7.58 -0.07 7.95
CA ILE A 138 8.76 -0.77 7.43
C ILE A 138 9.92 -0.72 8.45
N ALA A 139 10.23 0.45 9.02
CA ALA A 139 11.28 0.59 10.05
C ALA A 139 11.02 -0.19 11.35
N ARG A 140 9.87 -0.86 11.47
CA ARG A 140 9.49 -1.70 12.62
C ARG A 140 9.30 -3.17 12.24
N ALA A 141 9.42 -3.51 10.96
CA ALA A 141 9.41 -4.88 10.49
C ALA A 141 10.74 -5.57 10.83
N GLY A 142 10.68 -6.87 11.13
CA GLY A 142 11.88 -7.70 11.23
C GLY A 142 12.47 -8.00 9.86
N GLN A 143 11.62 -8.06 8.83
CA GLN A 143 12.01 -8.26 7.44
C GLN A 143 11.03 -7.56 6.50
N VAL A 144 11.52 -7.22 5.31
CA VAL A 144 10.70 -6.81 4.18
C VAL A 144 10.90 -7.77 3.02
N ARG A 145 9.80 -8.27 2.45
CA ARG A 145 9.82 -9.00 1.19
C ARG A 145 9.37 -8.09 0.06
N VAL A 146 10.18 -8.03 -0.99
CA VAL A 146 9.89 -7.25 -2.20
C VAL A 146 9.84 -8.15 -3.42
N VAL A 147 9.20 -7.69 -4.49
CA VAL A 147 9.01 -8.49 -5.71
C VAL A 147 10.10 -8.33 -6.76
N SER A 148 10.96 -7.31 -6.66
CA SER A 148 12.00 -7.03 -7.65
C SER A 148 13.26 -6.45 -7.04
N ASN A 149 14.40 -6.62 -7.73
CA ASN A 149 15.68 -6.03 -7.34
C ASN A 149 15.62 -4.50 -7.35
N ARG A 150 14.84 -3.90 -8.26
CA ARG A 150 14.59 -2.46 -8.30
C ARG A 150 13.99 -1.94 -6.98
N ILE A 151 12.92 -2.56 -6.48
CA ILE A 151 12.33 -2.16 -5.19
C ILE A 151 13.35 -2.36 -4.06
N LYS A 152 14.08 -3.49 -4.05
CA LYS A 152 15.12 -3.73 -3.03
C LYS A 152 16.14 -2.62 -3.01
N LYS A 153 16.66 -2.22 -4.18
CA LYS A 153 17.62 -1.13 -4.33
C LYS A 153 17.04 0.19 -3.80
N ASN A 154 15.89 0.62 -4.31
CA ASN A 154 15.25 1.88 -3.94
C ASN A 154 14.90 1.96 -2.45
N LEU A 155 14.52 0.83 -1.84
CA LEU A 155 14.29 0.74 -0.40
C LEU A 155 15.59 0.77 0.41
N SER A 156 16.63 0.06 -0.02
CA SER A 156 17.93 0.01 0.67
C SER A 156 18.66 1.35 0.69
N GLU A 157 18.42 2.21 -0.30
CA GLU A 157 18.94 3.59 -0.34
C GLU A 157 18.27 4.51 0.71
N GLN A 158 17.19 4.06 1.34
CA GLN A 158 16.52 4.82 2.38
C GLN A 158 17.22 4.65 3.73
N LYS A 159 17.60 5.76 4.37
CA LYS A 159 18.23 5.76 5.71
C LYS A 159 17.45 4.98 6.78
N PHE A 160 16.12 4.96 6.72
CA PHE A 160 15.32 4.24 7.71
C PHE A 160 15.31 2.71 7.50
N ALA A 161 15.75 2.24 6.34
CA ALA A 161 15.83 0.83 5.99
C ALA A 161 17.20 0.22 6.33
N GLU A 162 18.12 1.00 6.88
CA GLU A 162 19.40 0.53 7.36
C GLU A 162 19.21 -0.58 8.41
N GLY A 163 19.87 -1.72 8.21
CA GLY A 163 19.76 -2.89 9.08
C GLY A 163 18.50 -3.74 8.90
N ILE A 164 17.58 -3.39 8.00
CA ILE A 164 16.41 -4.23 7.68
C ILE A 164 16.82 -5.33 6.71
N HIS A 165 16.47 -6.57 7.02
CA HIS A 165 16.63 -7.67 6.07
C HIS A 165 15.61 -7.53 4.92
N ILE A 166 16.10 -7.41 3.68
CA ILE A 166 15.26 -7.27 2.47
C ILE A 166 15.49 -8.49 1.56
N SER A 167 14.47 -9.34 1.45
CA SER A 167 14.47 -10.47 0.52
C SER A 167 13.69 -10.13 -0.76
N VAL A 168 14.15 -10.69 -1.89
CA VAL A 168 13.47 -10.59 -3.17
C VAL A 168 12.84 -11.94 -3.49
N VAL A 169 11.52 -11.96 -3.67
CA VAL A 169 10.80 -13.14 -4.15
C VAL A 169 9.96 -12.70 -5.36
N PRO A 170 10.27 -13.18 -6.57
CA PRO A 170 9.53 -12.82 -7.78
C PRO A 170 8.04 -13.21 -7.68
N VAL A 171 7.20 -12.56 -8.47
CA VAL A 171 5.78 -12.93 -8.57
C VAL A 171 5.68 -14.20 -9.42
N PRO A 172 5.01 -15.25 -8.94
CA PRO A 172 4.89 -16.49 -9.71
C PRO A 172 4.08 -16.27 -10.99
N VAL A 173 4.58 -16.82 -12.09
CA VAL A 173 3.94 -16.74 -13.41
C VAL A 173 2.99 -17.92 -13.60
N THR A 174 1.79 -17.68 -14.12
CA THR A 174 0.75 -18.71 -14.32
C THR A 174 0.32 -18.78 -15.79
N LEU A 175 1.29 -18.94 -16.71
CA LEU A 175 0.97 -19.19 -18.12
C LEU A 175 0.46 -20.64 -18.28
N THR A 176 -0.61 -20.81 -19.04
CA THR A 176 -1.22 -22.13 -19.32
C THR A 176 -0.37 -22.98 -20.26
N SER A 177 0.41 -22.35 -21.13
CA SER A 177 1.39 -22.99 -22.01
C SER A 177 2.52 -22.02 -22.35
N LEU A 178 3.76 -22.53 -22.35
CA LEU A 178 4.88 -21.87 -23.01
C LEU A 178 4.87 -22.21 -24.50
N PRO A 179 5.24 -21.29 -25.39
CA PRO A 179 5.20 -21.55 -26.83
C PRO A 179 6.09 -22.73 -27.23
N THR A 180 5.55 -23.66 -28.03
CA THR A 180 6.32 -24.80 -28.57
C THR A 180 6.99 -24.50 -29.91
N MET A 181 6.49 -23.59 -30.78
CA MET A 181 7.11 -23.30 -32.09
C MET A 181 6.73 -21.94 -32.73
N SER A 182 7.62 -21.48 -33.63
CA SER A 182 7.57 -20.42 -34.68
C SER A 182 6.57 -19.28 -34.53
N ARG A 183 7.09 -18.07 -34.24
CA ARG A 183 6.35 -16.80 -34.34
C ARG A 183 5.89 -16.51 -35.77
N ARG A 184 4.81 -15.73 -35.93
CA ARG A 184 4.48 -15.06 -37.20
C ARG A 184 5.70 -14.26 -37.68
N GLY A 185 6.08 -14.43 -38.94
CA GLY A 185 7.22 -13.75 -39.55
C GLY A 185 7.00 -12.24 -39.67
N VAL A 186 8.10 -11.49 -39.69
CA VAL A 186 8.10 -10.06 -40.03
C VAL A 186 7.59 -9.92 -41.47
N GLY A 187 6.39 -9.37 -41.64
CA GLY A 187 5.70 -9.27 -42.94
C GLY A 187 4.17 -9.34 -42.85
N GLU A 188 3.63 -9.89 -41.75
CA GLU A 188 2.20 -9.85 -41.45
C GLU A 188 1.80 -8.54 -40.73
N ARG A 189 0.51 -8.20 -40.79
CA ARG A 189 -0.15 -7.07 -40.12
C ARG A 189 0.34 -6.88 -38.69
N LEU A 190 1.01 -5.75 -38.39
CA LEU A 190 1.61 -5.48 -37.08
C LEU A 190 0.56 -5.39 -35.96
N ARG A 191 0.62 -6.31 -35.00
CA ARG A 191 -0.24 -6.35 -33.81
C ARG A 191 0.53 -5.94 -32.55
N VAL A 192 0.18 -4.78 -32.02
CA VAL A 192 0.66 -4.29 -30.72
C VAL A 192 -0.26 -4.83 -29.63
N LEU A 193 0.30 -5.30 -28.52
CA LEU A 193 -0.45 -5.82 -27.38
C LEU A 193 -0.11 -5.06 -26.09
N THR A 194 -1.14 -4.76 -25.29
CA THR A 194 -0.98 -4.41 -23.88
C THR A 194 -1.94 -5.23 -23.03
N VAL A 195 -1.44 -5.79 -21.92
CA VAL A 195 -2.25 -6.51 -20.93
C VAL A 195 -2.15 -5.80 -19.58
N SER A 196 -3.20 -5.11 -19.15
CA SER A 196 -3.20 -4.36 -17.89
C SER A 196 -4.60 -3.94 -17.42
N ARG A 197 -4.72 -3.54 -16.14
CA ARG A 197 -5.91 -2.80 -15.67
C ARG A 197 -5.95 -1.43 -16.34
N LEU A 198 -7.14 -0.96 -16.72
CA LEU A 198 -7.33 0.35 -17.36
C LEU A 198 -7.37 1.47 -16.31
N THR A 199 -6.21 1.75 -15.71
CA THR A 199 -6.03 2.72 -14.62
C THR A 199 -4.98 3.78 -14.97
N ALA A 200 -5.01 4.90 -14.26
CA ALA A 200 -4.19 6.06 -14.58
C ALA A 200 -2.69 5.80 -14.44
N GLU A 201 -2.27 4.89 -13.55
CA GLU A 201 -0.86 4.50 -13.43
C GLU A 201 -0.32 3.74 -14.65
N LYS A 202 -1.18 3.12 -15.48
CA LYS A 202 -0.76 2.43 -16.70
C LYS A 202 -0.58 3.36 -17.89
N ASP A 203 -1.14 4.56 -17.82
CA ASP A 203 -1.06 5.62 -18.83
C ASP A 203 -1.26 5.12 -20.27
N LEU A 204 -2.43 4.53 -20.52
CA LEU A 204 -2.80 4.03 -21.84
C LEU A 204 -3.14 5.16 -22.83
N PHE A 205 -3.34 6.39 -22.36
CA PHE A 205 -3.45 7.55 -23.25
C PHE A 205 -2.15 7.76 -24.03
N LEU A 206 -1.00 7.70 -23.35
CA LEU A 206 0.31 7.73 -24.00
C LEU A 206 0.50 6.57 -24.99
N ALA A 207 -0.02 5.39 -24.69
CA ALA A 207 0.01 4.25 -25.61
C ALA A 207 -0.83 4.50 -26.86
N LEU A 208 -2.03 5.07 -26.71
CA LEU A 208 -2.90 5.44 -27.83
C LEU A 208 -2.28 6.55 -28.70
N ASP A 209 -1.64 7.55 -28.09
CA ASP A 209 -0.91 8.59 -28.83
C ASP A 209 0.22 8.00 -29.67
N ALA A 210 1.03 7.11 -29.08
CA ALA A 210 2.10 6.42 -29.79
C ALA A 210 1.57 5.52 -30.91
N PHE A 211 0.47 4.80 -30.64
CA PHE A 211 -0.17 3.97 -31.65
C PHE A 211 -0.75 4.79 -32.80
N ALA A 212 -1.35 5.96 -32.53
CA ALA A 212 -1.84 6.86 -33.57
C ALA A 212 -0.73 7.35 -34.51
N LEU A 213 0.48 7.58 -33.99
CA LEU A 213 1.65 7.92 -34.79
C LEU A 213 2.14 6.70 -35.59
N LEU A 214 2.26 5.53 -34.96
CA LEU A 214 2.63 4.28 -35.63
C LEU A 214 1.66 3.96 -36.77
N HIS A 215 0.36 4.11 -36.56
CA HIS A 215 -0.67 3.75 -37.53
C HIS A 215 -0.61 4.62 -38.79
N LYS A 216 -0.18 5.88 -38.68
CA LYS A 216 0.07 6.73 -39.85
C LYS A 216 1.19 6.17 -40.74
N GLU A 217 2.22 5.58 -40.13
CA GLU A 217 3.35 4.99 -40.86
C GLU A 217 3.07 3.54 -41.31
N ARG A 218 2.25 2.79 -40.55
CA ARG A 218 1.82 1.42 -40.85
C ARG A 218 0.29 1.30 -40.75
N PRO A 219 -0.47 1.67 -41.81
CA PRO A 219 -1.93 1.71 -41.78
C PRO A 219 -2.63 0.36 -41.53
N GLU A 220 -1.93 -0.75 -41.69
CA GLU A 220 -2.49 -2.05 -41.34
C GLU A 220 -2.34 -2.37 -39.85
N SER A 221 -1.57 -1.63 -39.07
CA SER A 221 -1.33 -1.96 -37.66
C SER A 221 -2.63 -1.99 -36.82
N THR A 222 -2.68 -2.87 -35.83
CA THR A 222 -3.76 -2.97 -34.83
C THR A 222 -3.21 -2.93 -33.43
N PHE A 223 -3.96 -2.35 -32.50
CA PHE A 223 -3.64 -2.33 -31.10
C PHE A 223 -4.66 -3.12 -30.28
N VAL A 224 -4.23 -4.20 -29.66
CA VAL A 224 -5.06 -5.04 -28.80
C VAL A 224 -4.78 -4.68 -27.34
N ILE A 225 -5.83 -4.28 -26.63
CA ILE A 225 -5.77 -3.94 -25.20
C ILE A 225 -6.62 -4.96 -24.44
N VAL A 226 -5.96 -5.78 -23.62
CA VAL A 226 -6.60 -6.80 -22.79
C VAL A 226 -6.61 -6.34 -21.33
N GLY A 227 -7.78 -6.42 -20.71
CA GLY A 227 -8.04 -5.95 -19.36
C GLY A 227 -9.19 -4.96 -19.29
N ASP A 228 -9.51 -4.54 -18.06
CA ASP A 228 -10.62 -3.64 -17.79
C ASP A 228 -10.27 -2.67 -16.65
N GLY A 229 -11.06 -1.62 -16.48
CA GLY A 229 -10.86 -0.64 -15.43
C GLY A 229 -11.65 0.65 -15.63
N PRO A 230 -11.58 1.56 -14.64
CA PRO A 230 -12.40 2.77 -14.61
C PRO A 230 -12.17 3.72 -15.78
N LEU A 231 -11.03 3.62 -16.48
CA LEU A 231 -10.73 4.48 -17.63
C LEU A 231 -11.22 3.95 -18.97
N ARG A 232 -11.90 2.79 -19.02
CA ARG A 232 -12.31 2.14 -20.28
C ARG A 232 -13.01 3.10 -21.25
N TYR A 233 -14.12 3.69 -20.81
CA TYR A 233 -14.91 4.62 -21.64
C TYR A 233 -14.10 5.84 -22.08
N SER A 234 -13.27 6.39 -21.19
CA SER A 234 -12.42 7.54 -21.51
C SER A 234 -11.35 7.20 -22.55
N LEU A 235 -10.83 5.98 -22.55
CA LEU A 235 -9.84 5.49 -23.52
C LEU A 235 -10.48 5.19 -24.88
N GLU A 236 -11.66 4.57 -24.91
CA GLU A 236 -12.44 4.34 -26.14
C GLU A 236 -12.77 5.67 -26.83
N ALA A 237 -13.33 6.63 -26.09
CA ALA A 237 -13.61 7.97 -26.61
C ALA A 237 -12.33 8.73 -27.04
N TYR A 238 -11.18 8.46 -26.41
CA TYR A 238 -9.90 9.04 -26.83
C TYR A 238 -9.42 8.43 -28.15
N ALA A 239 -9.51 7.11 -28.32
CA ALA A 239 -9.18 6.44 -29.56
C ALA A 239 -10.04 6.93 -30.74
N GLU A 240 -11.33 7.22 -30.50
CA GLU A 240 -12.22 7.86 -31.48
C GLU A 240 -11.73 9.26 -31.87
N ARG A 241 -11.40 10.11 -30.89
CA ARG A 241 -10.85 11.46 -31.14
C ARG A 241 -9.54 11.44 -31.91
N CYS A 242 -8.71 10.43 -31.68
CA CYS A 242 -7.46 10.20 -32.40
C CYS A 242 -7.67 9.60 -33.81
N GLY A 243 -8.91 9.22 -34.18
CA GLY A 243 -9.22 8.64 -35.49
C GLY A 243 -8.75 7.20 -35.67
N ILE A 244 -8.47 6.47 -34.59
CA ILE A 244 -7.89 5.12 -34.60
C ILE A 244 -8.82 4.05 -34.00
N SER A 245 -10.04 4.41 -33.59
CA SER A 245 -10.98 3.48 -32.92
C SER A 245 -11.23 2.19 -33.69
N SER A 246 -11.25 2.23 -35.03
CA SER A 246 -11.42 1.04 -35.88
C SER A 246 -10.24 0.05 -35.85
N PHE A 247 -9.10 0.46 -35.26
CA PHE A 247 -7.86 -0.30 -35.20
C PHE A 247 -7.41 -0.61 -33.77
N VAL A 248 -8.16 -0.14 -32.77
CA VAL A 248 -7.92 -0.41 -31.35
C VAL A 248 -9.00 -1.35 -30.84
N ILE A 249 -8.61 -2.51 -30.34
CA ILE A 249 -9.51 -3.57 -29.87
C ILE A 249 -9.42 -3.64 -28.34
N PHE A 250 -10.48 -3.19 -27.66
CA PHE A 250 -10.62 -3.31 -26.21
C PHE A 250 -11.31 -4.62 -25.85
N VAL A 251 -10.51 -5.63 -25.52
CA VAL A 251 -10.96 -7.01 -25.30
C VAL A 251 -11.72 -7.19 -23.98
N GLY A 252 -11.46 -6.36 -22.97
CA GLY A 252 -11.97 -6.57 -21.61
C GLY A 252 -11.13 -7.55 -20.80
N ALA A 253 -11.54 -7.79 -19.54
CA ALA A 253 -10.84 -8.70 -18.63
C ALA A 253 -10.95 -10.15 -19.10
N GLN A 254 -9.83 -10.88 -19.12
CA GLN A 254 -9.73 -12.26 -19.55
C GLN A 254 -9.15 -13.13 -18.44
N LYS A 255 -9.62 -14.38 -18.34
CA LYS A 255 -9.07 -15.38 -17.40
C LYS A 255 -7.76 -15.96 -17.92
N ASP A 256 -7.70 -16.24 -19.22
CA ASP A 256 -6.51 -16.68 -19.92
C ASP A 256 -6.10 -15.62 -20.95
N VAL A 257 -4.92 -15.06 -20.77
CA VAL A 257 -4.33 -14.03 -21.64
C VAL A 257 -3.27 -14.60 -22.59
N THR A 258 -2.88 -15.86 -22.42
CA THR A 258 -1.85 -16.54 -23.20
C THR A 258 -2.11 -16.48 -24.73
N PRO A 259 -3.35 -16.68 -25.24
CA PRO A 259 -3.62 -16.57 -26.68
C PRO A 259 -3.25 -15.20 -27.29
N TYR A 260 -3.43 -14.12 -26.54
CA TYR A 260 -3.14 -12.76 -27.01
C TYR A 260 -1.63 -12.53 -27.14
N TYR A 261 -0.84 -13.07 -26.20
CA TYR A 261 0.62 -13.02 -26.29
C TYR A 261 1.15 -13.79 -27.51
N HIS A 262 0.52 -14.90 -27.87
CA HIS A 262 0.89 -15.69 -29.04
C HIS A 262 0.54 -15.01 -30.38
N ASP A 263 -0.56 -14.28 -30.41
CA ASP A 263 -1.04 -13.64 -31.64
C ASP A 263 -0.40 -12.27 -31.92
N ALA A 264 0.24 -11.66 -30.92
CA ALA A 264 0.88 -10.35 -31.03
C ALA A 264 2.29 -10.38 -31.63
N ASN A 265 2.72 -9.26 -32.22
CA ASN A 265 4.08 -9.08 -32.72
C ASN A 265 4.99 -8.34 -31.74
N VAL A 266 4.43 -7.43 -30.94
CA VAL A 266 5.15 -6.63 -29.94
C VAL A 266 4.27 -6.31 -28.75
N TYR A 267 4.85 -6.33 -27.56
CA TYR A 267 4.24 -5.88 -26.32
C TYR A 267 4.60 -4.43 -26.03
N LEU A 268 3.60 -3.62 -25.69
CA LEU A 268 3.77 -2.23 -25.28
C LEU A 268 3.38 -2.03 -23.82
N SER A 269 4.26 -1.40 -23.04
CA SER A 269 3.95 -0.89 -21.70
C SER A 269 4.33 0.59 -21.57
N THR A 270 3.36 1.42 -21.24
CA THR A 270 3.54 2.87 -21.02
C THR A 270 3.34 3.27 -19.56
N ALA A 271 3.35 2.30 -18.64
CA ALA A 271 3.09 2.52 -17.23
C ALA A 271 4.04 3.56 -16.61
N ARG A 272 3.52 4.33 -15.66
CA ARG A 272 4.27 5.36 -14.91
C ARG A 272 5.20 4.75 -13.88
N TYR A 273 4.72 3.71 -13.20
CA TYR A 273 5.47 2.94 -12.24
C TYR A 273 4.89 1.52 -12.17
N GLU A 274 5.73 0.55 -11.80
CA GLU A 274 5.37 -0.85 -11.58
C GLU A 274 6.21 -1.39 -10.42
N GLY A 275 5.66 -2.33 -9.64
CA GLY A 275 6.48 -3.06 -8.68
C GLY A 275 7.26 -4.21 -9.33
N TYR A 276 6.57 -4.97 -10.17
CA TYR A 276 7.13 -6.12 -10.88
C TYR A 276 6.88 -6.00 -12.38
N GLY A 277 5.62 -5.94 -12.80
CA GLY A 277 5.25 -5.96 -14.22
C GLY A 277 5.06 -7.39 -14.72
N LEU A 278 4.14 -8.13 -14.09
CA LEU A 278 3.87 -9.53 -14.42
C LEU A 278 3.58 -9.73 -15.91
N SER A 279 2.80 -8.83 -16.52
CA SER A 279 2.47 -8.91 -17.95
C SER A 279 3.66 -8.67 -18.88
N LEU A 280 4.73 -7.99 -18.42
CA LEU A 280 6.01 -7.90 -19.14
C LEU A 280 6.76 -9.23 -19.08
N VAL A 281 6.77 -9.90 -17.92
CA VAL A 281 7.41 -11.21 -17.76
C VAL A 281 6.67 -12.26 -18.60
N GLU A 282 5.34 -12.24 -18.58
CA GLU A 282 4.49 -13.11 -19.42
C GLU A 282 4.75 -12.87 -20.91
N ALA A 283 4.78 -11.62 -21.36
CA ALA A 283 5.17 -11.27 -22.72
C ALA A 283 6.55 -11.84 -23.08
N ALA A 284 7.54 -11.64 -22.21
CA ALA A 284 8.90 -12.07 -22.44
C ALA A 284 9.04 -13.59 -22.48
N LEU A 285 8.33 -14.32 -21.62
CA LEU A 285 8.28 -15.79 -21.61
C LEU A 285 7.59 -16.36 -22.84
N CYS A 286 6.59 -15.65 -23.35
CA CYS A 286 6.02 -15.92 -24.66
C CYS A 286 6.95 -15.49 -25.80
N GLY A 287 8.14 -14.93 -25.51
CA GLY A 287 9.20 -14.43 -26.40
C GLY A 287 8.89 -13.09 -27.09
N LEU A 288 7.78 -12.44 -26.73
CA LEU A 288 7.25 -11.25 -27.40
C LEU A 288 8.22 -10.08 -27.24
N PRO A 289 8.72 -9.46 -28.34
CA PRO A 289 9.46 -8.21 -28.28
C PRO A 289 8.78 -7.20 -27.37
N ILE A 290 9.56 -6.50 -26.55
CA ILE A 290 9.04 -5.57 -25.55
C ILE A 290 9.50 -4.16 -25.88
N VAL A 291 8.54 -3.25 -26.01
CA VAL A 291 8.74 -1.79 -25.94
C VAL A 291 8.12 -1.32 -24.64
N SER A 292 8.93 -0.76 -23.74
CA SER A 292 8.44 -0.36 -22.41
C SER A 292 9.07 0.94 -21.94
N THR A 293 8.34 1.70 -21.13
CA THR A 293 8.95 2.64 -20.19
C THR A 293 9.82 1.89 -19.18
N ASP A 294 10.79 2.57 -18.56
CA ASP A 294 11.68 1.96 -17.55
C ASP A 294 10.97 1.79 -16.19
N VAL A 295 10.17 0.73 -16.09
CA VAL A 295 9.35 0.38 -14.91
C VAL A 295 9.53 -1.08 -14.51
N GLY A 296 9.32 -1.39 -13.22
CA GLY A 296 9.33 -2.77 -12.72
C GLY A 296 10.61 -3.53 -13.11
N VAL A 297 10.45 -4.73 -13.65
CA VAL A 297 11.55 -5.57 -14.16
C VAL A 297 11.82 -5.39 -15.65
N ALA A 298 11.23 -4.38 -16.31
CA ALA A 298 11.34 -4.18 -17.76
C ALA A 298 12.80 -4.19 -18.24
N ARG A 299 13.70 -3.52 -17.51
CA ARG A 299 15.13 -3.47 -17.83
C ARG A 299 15.83 -4.83 -17.72
N GLU A 300 15.46 -5.64 -16.73
CA GLU A 300 16.06 -6.96 -16.47
C GLU A 300 15.63 -8.00 -17.53
N LEU A 301 14.53 -7.76 -18.25
CA LEU A 301 14.01 -8.61 -19.33
C LEU A 301 14.68 -8.41 -20.70
N GLY A 302 15.69 -7.54 -20.80
CA GLY A 302 16.37 -7.23 -22.07
C GLY A 302 15.38 -6.84 -23.19
N PRO A 303 14.56 -5.78 -22.99
CA PRO A 303 13.50 -5.42 -23.92
C PRO A 303 14.10 -4.91 -25.24
N SER A 304 13.33 -5.00 -26.32
CA SER A 304 13.76 -4.46 -27.63
C SER A 304 14.00 -2.95 -27.55
N ALA A 305 13.21 -2.23 -26.73
CA ALA A 305 13.48 -0.85 -26.41
C ALA A 305 12.98 -0.46 -25.00
N LEU A 306 13.84 0.22 -24.25
CA LEU A 306 13.42 1.07 -23.13
C LEU A 306 13.29 2.50 -23.63
N VAL A 307 12.06 3.02 -23.61
CA VAL A 307 11.74 4.32 -24.19
C VAL A 307 11.32 5.31 -23.11
N PRO A 308 11.69 6.60 -23.24
CA PRO A 308 11.14 7.65 -22.38
C PRO A 308 9.62 7.79 -22.63
N ARG A 309 8.94 8.49 -21.71
CA ARG A 309 7.49 8.74 -21.77
C ARG A 309 7.13 9.77 -22.84
N ASP A 310 7.32 9.42 -24.10
CA ASP A 310 7.13 10.28 -25.26
C ASP A 310 6.53 9.48 -26.42
N ALA A 311 5.40 9.94 -26.95
CA ALA A 311 4.64 9.21 -27.97
C ALA A 311 5.43 8.99 -29.26
N GLN A 312 6.24 9.95 -29.69
CA GLN A 312 7.04 9.84 -30.93
C GLN A 312 8.14 8.81 -30.76
N LYS A 313 8.84 8.82 -29.62
CA LYS A 313 9.92 7.85 -29.34
C LYS A 313 9.37 6.43 -29.16
N ILE A 314 8.19 6.29 -28.55
CA ILE A 314 7.50 4.99 -28.47
C ILE A 314 7.12 4.50 -29.88
N ALA A 315 6.53 5.36 -30.72
CA ALA A 315 6.16 5.00 -32.09
C ALA A 315 7.36 4.57 -32.94
N GLN A 316 8.48 5.29 -32.86
CA GLN A 316 9.74 4.95 -33.52
C GLN A 316 10.28 3.59 -33.07
N ALA A 317 10.18 3.27 -31.78
CA ALA A 317 10.59 1.96 -31.27
C ALA A 317 9.68 0.82 -31.75
N LEU A 318 8.40 1.10 -32.02
CA LEU A 318 7.46 0.12 -32.56
C LEU A 318 7.63 -0.14 -34.06
N THR A 319 8.32 0.75 -34.79
CA THR A 319 8.66 0.54 -36.21
C THR A 319 10.03 -0.10 -36.41
N ALA A 320 10.92 0.02 -35.43
CA ALA A 320 12.26 -0.55 -35.45
C ALA A 320 12.26 -2.10 -35.49
N PRO A 321 13.33 -2.74 -35.99
CA PRO A 321 13.50 -4.19 -35.91
C PRO A 321 13.48 -4.69 -34.47
N PHE A 322 12.72 -5.76 -34.24
CA PHE A 322 12.57 -6.34 -32.91
C PHE A 322 13.62 -7.39 -32.61
N SER A 323 14.15 -7.35 -31.39
CA SER A 323 14.95 -8.43 -30.80
C SER A 323 14.09 -9.30 -29.88
N SER A 324 14.42 -10.59 -29.79
CA SER A 324 13.80 -11.46 -28.79
C SER A 324 14.24 -11.01 -27.38
N PRO A 325 13.33 -10.93 -26.41
CA PRO A 325 13.67 -10.59 -25.04
C PRO A 325 14.50 -11.72 -24.42
N HIS A 326 15.33 -11.37 -23.43
CA HIS A 326 16.05 -12.32 -22.61
C HIS A 326 15.38 -12.39 -21.25
N VAL A 327 14.91 -13.57 -20.84
CA VAL A 327 14.28 -13.76 -19.53
C VAL A 327 15.26 -14.45 -18.58
N PRO A 328 15.85 -13.73 -17.61
CA PRO A 328 16.67 -14.37 -16.58
C PRO A 328 15.85 -15.37 -15.77
N HIS A 329 16.42 -16.54 -15.48
CA HIS A 329 15.79 -17.53 -14.59
C HIS A 329 15.43 -16.95 -13.22
N SER A 330 16.19 -15.98 -12.72
CA SER A 330 15.92 -15.29 -11.43
C SER A 330 14.62 -14.47 -11.41
N LEU A 331 14.06 -14.14 -12.58
CA LEU A 331 12.78 -13.45 -12.70
C LEU A 331 11.61 -14.42 -12.92
N VAL A 332 11.83 -15.72 -12.98
CA VAL A 332 10.77 -16.68 -13.27
C VAL A 332 10.70 -17.65 -12.12
N CYS A 333 9.53 -17.79 -11.53
CA CYS A 333 9.29 -18.82 -10.53
C CYS A 333 7.88 -19.38 -10.69
N THR A 334 7.76 -20.66 -10.37
CA THR A 334 6.48 -21.33 -10.16
C THR A 334 5.89 -20.93 -8.80
N VAL A 335 4.60 -21.25 -8.60
CA VAL A 335 3.94 -21.05 -7.31
C VAL A 335 4.66 -21.86 -6.21
N GLU A 336 5.05 -23.10 -6.49
CA GLU A 336 5.79 -23.96 -5.56
C GLU A 336 7.18 -23.41 -5.21
N GLU A 337 7.94 -22.90 -6.19
CA GLU A 337 9.26 -22.30 -5.94
C GLU A 337 9.15 -21.02 -5.12
N SER A 338 8.20 -20.16 -5.45
CA SER A 338 7.91 -18.94 -4.68
C SER A 338 7.53 -19.28 -3.24
N ALA A 339 6.65 -20.27 -3.04
CA ALA A 339 6.24 -20.74 -1.72
C ALA A 339 7.41 -21.31 -0.90
N ARG A 340 8.27 -22.12 -1.53
CA ARG A 340 9.46 -22.68 -0.90
C ARG A 340 10.43 -21.58 -0.46
N GLN A 341 10.74 -20.64 -1.35
CA GLN A 341 11.65 -19.53 -1.06
C GLN A 341 11.10 -18.63 0.06
N ILE A 342 9.79 -18.39 0.09
CA ILE A 342 9.11 -17.67 1.17
C ILE A 342 9.29 -18.40 2.51
N ALA A 343 9.06 -19.72 2.54
CA ALA A 343 9.20 -20.51 3.75
C ALA A 343 10.66 -20.56 4.26
N GLU A 344 11.64 -20.66 3.36
CA GLU A 344 13.07 -20.58 3.69
C GLU A 344 13.42 -19.21 4.30
N ASN A 345 12.94 -18.13 3.69
CA ASN A 345 13.09 -16.78 4.24
C ASN A 345 12.48 -16.66 5.65
N TRP A 346 11.31 -17.26 5.89
CA TRP A 346 10.69 -17.24 7.22
C TRP A 346 11.49 -18.00 8.26
N SER A 347 12.10 -19.13 7.89
CA SER A 347 12.92 -19.95 8.80
C SER A 347 14.23 -19.27 9.24
N THR A 348 14.68 -18.26 8.49
CA THR A 348 15.94 -17.53 8.73
C THR A 348 15.73 -16.17 9.39
N LEU A 349 14.48 -15.85 9.76
CA LEU A 349 14.14 -14.58 10.39
C LEU A 349 14.86 -14.43 11.74
N PRO A 350 15.56 -13.31 11.98
CA PRO A 350 16.12 -13.05 13.29
C PRO A 350 14.98 -12.93 14.33
N PRO A 351 15.21 -13.35 15.58
CA PRO A 351 14.26 -13.10 16.65
C PRO A 351 13.99 -11.60 16.76
N PRO A 352 12.78 -11.21 17.20
CA PRO A 352 12.43 -9.80 17.28
C PRO A 352 13.43 -9.09 18.20
N PRO A 353 13.81 -7.83 17.89
CA PRO A 353 14.80 -7.11 18.66
C PRO A 353 14.43 -7.13 20.15
N THR A 354 15.37 -7.55 21.00
CA THR A 354 15.21 -7.73 22.45
C THR A 354 14.99 -6.42 23.21
N THR A 355 15.11 -5.27 22.55
CA THR A 355 14.72 -4.00 23.15
C THR A 355 13.25 -4.09 23.56
N PRO A 356 12.91 -3.91 24.84
CA PRO A 356 11.54 -3.79 25.24
C PRO A 356 11.02 -2.48 24.65
N ARG A 357 10.57 -2.51 23.40
CA ARG A 357 9.71 -1.46 22.88
C ARG A 357 8.42 -1.62 23.65
N ALA A 358 8.31 -0.79 24.68
CA ALA A 358 7.28 -0.79 25.68
C ALA A 358 5.97 -1.28 25.05
N ARG A 359 5.36 -2.31 25.66
CA ARG A 359 3.91 -2.44 25.57
C ARG A 359 3.40 -1.02 25.75
N THR A 360 2.64 -0.51 24.79
CA THR A 360 1.81 0.66 25.08
C THR A 360 0.48 0.06 25.50
N PRO A 361 0.37 -0.41 26.75
CA PRO A 361 -0.88 -0.98 27.25
C PRO A 361 -1.99 0.03 27.02
N LEU A 362 -3.20 -0.45 26.74
CA LEU A 362 -4.38 0.38 26.50
C LEU A 362 -4.58 1.48 27.57
N TRP A 363 -3.98 1.35 28.76
CA TRP A 363 -3.95 2.42 29.76
C TRP A 363 -3.37 3.74 29.23
N PHE A 364 -2.52 3.75 28.20
CA PHE A 364 -2.04 5.02 27.63
C PHE A 364 -3.18 5.84 27.02
N LEU A 365 -4.22 5.20 26.47
CA LEU A 365 -5.44 5.87 26.01
C LEU A 365 -6.23 6.42 27.20
N VAL A 366 -6.28 5.67 28.31
CA VAL A 366 -6.89 6.15 29.56
C VAL A 366 -6.16 7.39 30.06
N LYS A 367 -4.82 7.39 30.09
CA LYS A 367 -4.04 8.57 30.46
C LYS A 367 -4.21 9.73 29.50
N TYR A 368 -4.31 9.46 28.20
CA TYR A 368 -4.58 10.50 27.20
C TYR A 368 -5.93 11.17 27.43
N VAL A 369 -7.01 10.38 27.56
CA VAL A 369 -8.35 10.90 27.86
C VAL A 369 -8.37 11.63 29.20
N ALA A 370 -7.72 11.08 30.23
CA ALA A 370 -7.61 11.72 31.54
C ALA A 370 -6.83 13.04 31.48
N SER A 371 -5.77 13.13 30.68
CA SER A 371 -4.99 14.36 30.49
C SER A 371 -5.82 15.45 29.81
N GLY A 372 -6.66 15.08 28.82
CA GLY A 372 -7.62 15.98 28.19
C GLY A 372 -8.70 16.45 29.16
N GLY A 373 -9.28 15.52 29.94
CA GLY A 373 -10.27 15.85 30.96
C GLY A 373 -9.73 16.78 32.05
N MET A 374 -8.48 16.56 32.48
CA MET A 374 -7.81 17.44 33.45
C MET A 374 -7.57 18.85 32.87
N ALA A 375 -7.17 18.94 31.60
CA ALA A 375 -7.03 20.23 30.93
C ALA A 375 -8.38 20.97 30.84
N THR A 376 -9.47 20.26 30.53
CA THR A 376 -10.83 20.84 30.56
C THR A 376 -11.23 21.31 31.95
N ALA A 377 -10.95 20.52 32.98
CA ALA A 377 -11.22 20.91 34.36
C ALA A 377 -10.44 22.17 34.76
N VAL A 378 -9.15 22.25 34.42
CA VAL A 378 -8.33 23.44 34.64
C VAL A 378 -8.90 24.64 33.90
N ASN A 379 -9.29 24.48 32.63
CA ASN A 379 -9.89 25.56 31.85
C ASN A 379 -11.15 26.12 32.52
N LEU A 380 -12.08 25.26 32.91
CA LEU A 380 -13.33 25.68 33.55
C LEU A 380 -13.09 26.31 34.92
N SER A 381 -12.17 25.74 35.71
CA SER A 381 -11.82 26.25 37.03
C SER A 381 -11.16 27.62 36.95
N PHE A 382 -10.18 27.79 36.05
CA PHE A 382 -9.52 29.07 35.84
C PHE A 382 -10.49 30.12 35.30
N LEU A 383 -11.35 29.75 34.35
CA LEU A 383 -12.36 30.66 33.83
C LEU A 383 -13.26 31.16 34.97
N TYR A 384 -13.82 30.24 35.76
CA TYR A 384 -14.68 30.58 36.90
C TYR A 384 -13.97 31.47 37.93
N ILE A 385 -12.74 31.13 38.32
CA ILE A 385 -11.97 31.91 39.28
C ILE A 385 -11.72 33.33 38.74
N LEU A 386 -11.30 33.47 37.48
CA LEU A 386 -11.01 34.78 36.91
C LEU A 386 -12.29 35.63 36.74
N THR A 387 -13.42 35.03 36.36
CA THR A 387 -14.68 35.77 36.16
C THR A 387 -15.40 36.07 37.46
N GLU A 388 -15.56 35.10 38.35
CA GLU A 388 -16.39 35.24 39.55
C GLU A 388 -15.60 35.78 40.74
N PHE A 389 -14.38 35.29 40.95
CA PHE A 389 -13.58 35.70 42.10
C PHE A 389 -12.81 36.99 41.84
N PHE A 390 -12.23 37.13 40.64
CA PHE A 390 -11.44 38.30 40.27
C PHE A 390 -12.20 39.35 39.43
N SER A 391 -13.45 39.07 39.03
CA SER A 391 -14.28 39.99 38.22
C SER A 391 -13.60 40.46 36.92
N ILE A 392 -12.74 39.62 36.34
CA ILE A 392 -12.04 39.91 35.09
C ILE A 392 -12.98 39.63 33.92
N TRP A 393 -12.96 40.52 32.92
CA TRP A 393 -13.79 40.43 31.73
C TRP A 393 -13.70 39.06 31.05
N TYR A 394 -14.86 38.47 30.74
CA TYR A 394 -14.98 37.05 30.40
C TYR A 394 -14.11 36.60 29.23
N VAL A 395 -13.94 37.43 28.20
CA VAL A 395 -13.11 37.08 27.03
C VAL A 395 -11.64 36.99 27.41
N PHE A 396 -11.16 37.92 28.25
CA PHE A 396 -9.79 37.90 28.74
C PHE A 396 -9.57 36.72 29.68
N SER A 397 -10.52 36.46 30.57
CA SER A 397 -10.55 35.28 31.44
C SER A 397 -10.51 33.97 30.64
N ALA A 398 -11.27 33.87 29.54
CA ALA A 398 -11.27 32.70 28.66
C ALA A 398 -9.93 32.50 27.96
N GLY A 399 -9.29 33.57 27.49
CA GLY A 399 -7.95 33.50 26.90
C GLY A 399 -6.89 32.99 27.89
N LEU A 400 -6.90 33.52 29.12
CA LEU A 400 -5.98 33.08 30.19
C LEU A 400 -6.24 31.64 30.63
N ALA A 401 -7.50 31.26 30.79
CA ALA A 401 -7.91 29.91 31.15
C ALA A 401 -7.47 28.89 30.08
N TYR A 402 -7.66 29.23 28.81
CA TYR A 402 -7.23 28.39 27.70
C TYR A 402 -5.71 28.22 27.68
N ALA A 403 -4.94 29.29 27.88
CA ALA A 403 -3.48 29.22 27.94
C ALA A 403 -3.01 28.33 29.10
N ALA A 404 -3.60 28.48 30.29
CA ALA A 404 -3.28 27.65 31.46
C ALA A 404 -3.59 26.17 31.21
N ALA A 405 -4.79 25.86 30.70
CA ALA A 405 -5.20 24.51 30.34
C ALA A 405 -4.29 23.88 29.29
N PHE A 406 -3.85 24.67 28.30
CA PHE A 406 -2.97 24.21 27.23
C PHE A 406 -1.59 23.81 27.75
N ILE A 407 -1.02 24.60 28.69
CA ILE A 407 0.26 24.29 29.36
C ILE A 407 0.13 23.01 30.19
N VAL A 408 -0.95 22.87 30.96
CA VAL A 408 -1.21 21.66 31.76
C VAL A 408 -1.36 20.44 30.86
N SER A 409 -2.12 20.55 29.77
CA SER A 409 -2.29 19.47 28.79
C SER A 409 -0.96 19.04 28.20
N PHE A 410 -0.13 19.99 27.73
CA PHE A 410 1.20 19.68 27.20
C PHE A 410 2.07 18.95 28.24
N THR A 411 2.07 19.44 29.47
CA THR A 411 2.86 18.88 30.57
C THR A 411 2.44 17.46 30.90
N LEU A 412 1.13 17.22 31.08
CA LEU A 412 0.57 15.90 31.34
C LEU A 412 0.79 14.94 30.17
N GLN A 413 0.68 15.42 28.94
CA GLN A 413 0.92 14.58 27.78
C GLN A 413 2.40 14.17 27.69
N LYS A 414 3.33 15.12 27.74
CA LYS A 414 4.75 14.85 27.64
C LYS A 414 5.25 13.95 28.78
N PHE A 415 5.03 14.36 30.03
CA PHE A 415 5.66 13.71 31.19
C PHE A 415 4.86 12.53 31.72
N TRP A 416 3.53 12.57 31.69
CA TRP A 416 2.69 11.54 32.31
C TRP A 416 2.07 10.55 31.30
N THR A 417 1.62 11.03 30.15
CA THR A 417 1.02 10.15 29.12
C THR A 417 2.11 9.41 28.35
N PHE A 418 3.14 10.14 27.89
CA PHE A 418 4.21 9.61 27.04
C PHE A 418 5.55 9.35 27.77
N HIS A 419 5.65 9.65 29.07
CA HIS A 419 6.83 9.37 29.91
C HIS A 419 8.14 9.93 29.33
N ASN A 420 8.09 11.10 28.68
CA ASN A 420 9.25 11.75 28.08
C ASN A 420 9.81 12.80 29.05
N GLY A 421 10.84 12.42 29.81
CA GLY A 421 11.50 13.28 30.82
C GLY A 421 12.56 14.24 30.29
N THR A 422 12.88 14.23 28.98
CA THR A 422 14.02 15.01 28.45
C THR A 422 13.64 16.48 28.24
N LEU A 423 14.51 17.39 28.69
CA LEU A 423 14.29 18.84 28.61
C LEU A 423 14.88 19.48 27.34
N THR A 424 15.75 18.78 26.62
CA THR A 424 16.57 19.31 25.51
C THR A 424 15.75 19.85 24.33
N ARG A 425 14.57 19.27 24.06
CA ARG A 425 13.70 19.64 22.94
C ARG A 425 12.36 20.25 23.37
N VAL A 426 12.20 20.63 24.64
CA VAL A 426 10.91 21.07 25.16
C VAL A 426 10.36 22.30 24.43
N ARG A 427 11.22 23.26 24.06
CA ARG A 427 10.80 24.47 23.34
C ARG A 427 10.24 24.16 21.96
N SER A 428 10.92 23.32 21.17
CA SER A 428 10.46 22.95 19.84
C SER A 428 9.24 22.04 19.89
N GLN A 429 9.17 21.12 20.87
CA GLN A 429 8.00 20.28 21.11
C GLN A 429 6.78 21.12 21.49
N PHE A 430 6.95 22.10 22.38
CA PHE A 430 5.89 23.01 22.78
C PHE A 430 5.41 23.87 21.61
N ALA A 431 6.33 24.44 20.81
CA ALA A 431 5.97 25.21 19.63
C ALA A 431 5.16 24.37 18.62
N LEU A 432 5.60 23.15 18.33
CA LEU A 432 4.87 22.25 17.42
C LEU A 432 3.51 21.85 17.99
N TYR A 433 3.44 21.65 19.31
CA TYR A 433 2.19 21.35 20.02
C TYR A 433 1.19 22.51 19.92
N VAL A 434 1.64 23.76 20.08
CA VAL A 434 0.83 24.98 19.84
C VAL A 434 0.36 25.03 18.39
N THR A 435 1.26 24.85 17.42
CA THR A 435 0.90 24.88 15.99
C THR A 435 -0.17 23.84 15.65
N LEU A 436 -0.02 22.62 16.16
CA LEU A 436 -1.01 21.56 15.95
C LEU A 436 -2.33 21.89 16.64
N GLY A 437 -2.29 22.44 17.86
CA GLY A 437 -3.48 22.89 18.58
C GLY A 437 -4.28 23.93 17.78
N THR A 438 -3.61 24.96 17.26
CA THR A 438 -4.24 25.99 16.42
C THR A 438 -4.80 25.40 15.12
N PHE A 439 -4.04 24.51 14.47
CA PHE A 439 -4.50 23.81 13.28
C PHE A 439 -5.75 22.96 13.55
N ASN A 440 -5.79 22.25 14.68
CA ASN A 440 -6.93 21.44 15.09
C ASN A 440 -8.19 22.28 15.31
N VAL A 441 -8.06 23.49 15.89
CA VAL A 441 -9.21 24.41 16.05
C VAL A 441 -9.77 24.80 14.69
N PHE A 442 -8.90 25.19 13.74
CA PHE A 442 -9.33 25.54 12.39
C PHE A 442 -9.99 24.34 11.69
N LEU A 443 -9.33 23.18 11.72
CA LEU A 443 -9.83 21.96 11.11
C LEU A 443 -11.18 21.52 11.69
N ASN A 444 -11.35 21.62 13.01
CA ASN A 444 -12.62 21.33 13.68
C ASN A 444 -13.75 22.18 13.08
N THR A 445 -13.57 23.50 13.06
CA THR A 445 -14.58 24.45 12.56
C THR A 445 -14.90 24.19 11.09
N SER A 446 -13.89 23.98 10.25
CA SER A 446 -14.09 23.70 8.83
C SER A 446 -14.83 22.38 8.59
N LEU A 447 -14.48 21.32 9.31
CA LEU A 447 -15.14 20.02 9.16
C LEU A 447 -16.58 20.03 9.64
N ILE A 448 -16.88 20.74 10.73
CA ILE A 448 -18.25 20.87 11.24
C ILE A 448 -19.10 21.54 10.18
N TYR A 449 -18.63 22.69 9.67
CA TYR A 449 -19.32 23.43 8.62
C TYR A 449 -19.60 22.55 7.40
N LEU A 450 -18.57 21.87 6.87
CA LEU A 450 -18.71 21.03 5.69
C LEU A 450 -19.68 19.86 5.92
N ILE A 451 -19.63 19.19 7.07
CA ILE A 451 -20.49 18.04 7.35
C ILE A 451 -21.94 18.49 7.55
N VAL A 452 -22.17 19.53 8.34
CA VAL A 452 -23.53 20.05 8.58
C VAL A 452 -24.15 20.52 7.26
N GLU A 453 -23.41 21.27 6.45
CA GLU A 453 -23.89 21.79 5.17
C GLU A 453 -24.14 20.69 4.13
N SER A 454 -23.24 19.71 4.02
CA SER A 454 -23.35 18.66 2.99
C SER A 454 -24.33 17.54 3.33
N THR A 455 -24.58 17.28 4.62
CA THR A 455 -25.37 16.12 5.07
C THR A 455 -26.64 16.50 5.82
N GLY A 456 -26.81 17.75 6.23
CA GLY A 456 -27.93 18.20 7.06
C GLY A 456 -27.92 17.64 8.49
N VAL A 457 -26.83 16.99 8.91
CA VAL A 457 -26.70 16.41 10.26
C VAL A 457 -26.64 17.52 11.32
N HIS A 458 -27.30 17.29 12.45
CA HIS A 458 -27.32 18.23 13.56
C HIS A 458 -25.89 18.55 14.07
N TYR A 459 -25.58 19.82 14.29
CA TYR A 459 -24.23 20.29 14.60
C TYR A 459 -23.61 19.60 15.82
N LEU A 460 -24.40 19.27 16.85
CA LEU A 460 -23.92 18.53 18.03
C LEU A 460 -23.42 17.11 17.67
N VAL A 461 -24.09 16.44 16.74
CA VAL A 461 -23.68 15.09 16.28
C VAL A 461 -22.40 15.20 15.47
N ALA A 462 -22.30 16.19 14.58
CA ALA A 462 -21.08 16.49 13.85
C ALA A 462 -19.92 16.83 14.79
N GLN A 463 -20.16 17.66 15.81
CA GLN A 463 -19.18 18.05 16.83
C GLN A 463 -18.61 16.85 17.58
N ILE A 464 -19.45 15.88 17.99
CA ILE A 464 -19.00 14.68 18.69
C ILE A 464 -18.13 13.82 17.76
N GLY A 465 -18.58 13.57 16.53
CA GLY A 465 -17.86 12.75 15.56
C GLY A 465 -16.50 13.35 15.17
N ILE A 466 -16.48 14.65 14.88
CA ILE A 466 -15.26 15.38 14.49
C ILE A 466 -14.33 15.53 15.69
N GLY A 467 -14.86 15.78 16.89
CA GLY A 467 -14.09 15.83 18.12
C GLY A 467 -13.34 14.52 18.37
N LEU A 468 -14.01 13.37 18.18
CA LEU A 468 -13.38 12.05 18.29
C LEU A 468 -12.29 11.86 17.22
N LEU A 469 -12.56 12.26 15.98
CA LEU A 469 -11.60 12.17 14.87
C LEU A 469 -10.35 13.01 15.13
N ILE A 470 -10.52 14.25 15.61
CA ILE A 470 -9.41 15.15 15.98
C ILE A 470 -8.65 14.61 17.18
N ALA A 471 -9.33 14.02 18.17
CA ALA A 471 -8.68 13.40 19.32
C ALA A 471 -7.78 12.22 18.90
N LEU A 472 -8.25 11.37 17.99
CA LEU A 472 -7.49 10.24 17.44
C LEU A 472 -6.31 10.69 16.56
N TRP A 473 -6.53 11.71 15.73
CA TRP A 473 -5.50 12.35 14.92
C TRP A 473 -4.39 12.96 15.78
N SER A 474 -4.79 13.75 16.77
CA SER A 474 -3.89 14.39 17.73
C SER A 474 -3.06 13.35 18.49
N LEU A 475 -3.67 12.23 18.89
CA LEU A 475 -2.98 11.14 19.56
C LEU A 475 -1.83 10.56 18.72
N PHE A 476 -2.04 10.39 17.41
CA PHE A 476 -1.00 9.93 16.49
C PHE A 476 0.15 10.93 16.39
N PHE A 477 -0.15 12.22 16.27
CA PHE A 477 0.86 13.28 16.21
C PHE A 477 1.65 13.41 17.52
N TYR A 478 0.98 13.38 18.66
CA TYR A 478 1.63 13.45 19.96
C TYR A 478 2.55 12.25 20.21
N ARG A 479 2.15 11.06 19.73
CA ARG A 479 3.06 9.92 19.70
C ARG A 479 4.33 10.23 18.93
N ILE A 480 4.26 10.81 17.74
CA ILE A 480 5.47 11.15 16.96
C ILE A 480 6.29 12.24 17.68
N LEU A 481 5.61 13.26 18.21
CA LEU A 481 6.21 14.41 18.87
C LEU A 481 7.01 14.02 20.12
N PHE A 482 6.49 13.06 20.90
CA PHE A 482 7.04 12.66 22.19
C PHE A 482 7.75 11.29 22.18
N ALA A 483 7.68 10.49 21.10
CA ALA A 483 8.31 9.16 21.02
C ALA A 483 9.83 9.18 20.79
N ASN A 484 10.44 10.32 20.49
CA ASN A 484 11.89 10.44 20.40
C ASN A 484 12.40 11.14 21.67
N PRO A 485 13.11 10.42 22.58
CA PRO A 485 13.75 11.03 23.74
C PRO A 485 14.76 12.11 23.35
#